data_AF-A0A955N9K1-F1
#
_entry.id   AF-A0A955N9K1-F1
#
_cell.length_a   1.000
_cell.length_b   1.000
_cell.length_c   1.000
_cell.angle_alpha   90.00
_cell.angle_beta   90.00
_cell.angle_gamma   90.00
#
_symmetry.space_group_name_H-M   'P 1'
#
loop_
_entity.id
_entity.type
_entity.pdbx_description
1 polymer ?
#
loop_
_entity_poly.entity_id
_entity_poly.type
_entity_poly.pdbx_seq_one_letter_code
_entity_poly.pdbx_strand_id
1 'polypeptide(L)'
;MGKLSNRNRENMGILSGRRQFIWYWVLVSLIAILMMPQAALAQKADNVLETCEIRIGRDGKTWRFSGYVNDLQPRLLFSDVPASDFIRSTRGSCTFDIFNETSYGGRHVTLGTDLSKRIRAGTGGVDGSGDTWRIRSIIITKVTGKQCKIRIGGNGVRMTYYSSRANAAVLSETPAMNRISYIKGSGCKAILFNSSFSSGRSKEKRAFNGPNYDPGFRVRSFSLDGFW
;
A
#
# COMPACT_ATOMS: atom_id res chain seq x y z
N MET A 1 63.96 77.12 -30.63
CA MET A 1 62.73 77.66 -29.97
C MET A 1 61.55 77.13 -30.77
N GLY A 2 60.52 76.45 -30.25
CA GLY A 2 60.15 76.13 -28.88
C GLY A 2 59.46 74.75 -28.78
N LYS A 3 59.42 74.23 -27.55
CA LYS A 3 58.83 72.96 -27.12
C LYS A 3 57.31 73.10 -26.88
N LEU A 4 56.55 72.07 -27.23
CA LEU A 4 55.25 71.67 -26.65
C LEU A 4 55.28 70.13 -26.61
N SER A 5 55.42 69.47 -25.46
CA SER A 5 54.50 69.26 -24.32
C SER A 5 53.79 67.91 -24.42
N ASN A 6 54.16 67.05 -23.48
CA ASN A 6 53.70 65.69 -23.22
C ASN A 6 52.23 65.67 -22.74
N ARG A 7 51.42 64.68 -23.16
CA ARG A 7 50.46 63.95 -22.29
C ARG A 7 49.74 62.80 -23.01
N ASN A 8 49.79 61.64 -22.35
CA ASN A 8 48.78 60.54 -22.31
C ASN A 8 48.58 59.77 -23.62
N ARG A 9 49.07 58.54 -23.86
CA ARG A 9 49.14 57.30 -23.06
C ARG A 9 47.82 56.92 -22.37
N GLU A 10 47.42 55.68 -22.61
CA GLU A 10 46.27 54.93 -22.08
C GLU A 10 44.99 54.99 -22.92
N ASN A 11 44.82 53.99 -23.80
CA ASN A 11 43.57 53.23 -23.97
C ASN A 11 43.67 52.30 -25.19
N MET A 12 44.35 51.17 -25.04
CA MET A 12 44.12 50.03 -25.94
C MET A 12 44.16 48.72 -25.14
N GLY A 13 42.98 48.13 -24.98
CA GLY A 13 42.85 46.69 -25.21
C GLY A 13 42.85 45.75 -24.02
N ILE A 14 42.31 46.11 -22.85
CA ILE A 14 41.88 45.14 -21.83
C ILE A 14 40.56 44.50 -22.28
N LEU A 15 40.56 43.70 -23.35
CA LEU A 15 39.35 43.01 -23.83
C LEU A 15 39.63 41.61 -24.42
N SER A 16 40.68 40.91 -23.97
CA SER A 16 40.92 39.51 -24.38
C SER A 16 40.81 38.48 -23.24
N GLY A 17 40.82 38.89 -21.97
CA GLY A 17 40.87 37.95 -20.83
C GLY A 17 39.53 37.44 -20.28
N ARG A 18 38.40 38.10 -20.57
CA ARG A 18 37.12 37.82 -19.89
C ARG A 18 36.19 36.83 -20.59
N ARG A 19 36.39 36.54 -21.88
CA ARG A 19 35.54 35.58 -22.61
C ARG A 19 36.00 34.13 -22.50
N GLN A 20 37.27 33.85 -22.18
CA GLN A 20 37.73 32.47 -22.00
C GLN A 20 37.37 31.88 -20.63
N PHE A 21 37.14 32.72 -19.61
CA PHE A 21 36.82 32.25 -18.27
C PHE A 21 35.38 31.72 -18.11
N ILE A 22 34.42 32.23 -18.89
CA ILE A 22 33.01 31.83 -18.76
C ILE A 22 32.76 30.44 -19.36
N TRP A 23 33.42 30.11 -20.48
CA TRP A 23 33.26 28.79 -21.11
C TRP A 23 33.86 27.65 -20.27
N TYR A 24 34.97 27.91 -19.54
CA TYR A 24 35.59 26.90 -18.70
C TYR A 24 34.73 26.54 -17.49
N TRP A 25 34.07 27.52 -16.86
CA TRP A 25 33.17 27.25 -15.72
C TRP A 25 31.85 26.58 -16.11
N VAL A 26 31.31 26.87 -17.29
CA VAL A 26 30.12 26.17 -17.81
C VAL A 26 30.44 24.72 -18.17
N LEU A 27 31.62 24.45 -18.74
CA LEU A 27 32.05 23.09 -19.09
C LEU A 27 32.36 22.22 -17.84
N VAL A 28 33.02 22.79 -16.83
CA VAL A 28 33.30 22.09 -15.56
C VAL A 28 32.01 21.80 -14.78
N SER A 29 31.01 22.69 -14.85
CA SER A 29 29.69 22.46 -14.23
C SER A 29 28.89 21.37 -14.95
N LEU A 30 28.99 21.27 -16.28
CA LEU A 30 28.31 20.21 -17.05
C LEU A 30 28.92 18.81 -16.77
N ILE A 31 30.25 18.74 -16.58
CA ILE A 31 30.92 17.47 -16.26
C ILE A 31 30.59 17.02 -14.83
N ALA A 32 30.41 17.95 -13.88
CA ALA A 32 29.97 17.62 -12.52
C ALA A 32 28.53 17.06 -12.45
N ILE A 33 27.65 17.47 -13.38
CA ILE A 33 26.28 16.92 -13.50
C ILE A 33 26.30 15.53 -14.16
N LEU A 34 27.26 15.25 -15.05
CA LEU A 34 27.44 13.94 -15.68
C LEU A 34 28.24 12.94 -14.83
N MET A 35 28.93 13.40 -13.79
CA MET A 35 29.60 12.56 -12.79
C MET A 35 28.81 12.43 -11.48
N MET A 36 27.50 12.69 -11.50
CA MET A 36 26.66 12.13 -10.45
C MET A 36 26.73 10.62 -10.58
N PRO A 37 27.22 9.89 -9.55
CA PRO A 37 27.12 8.45 -9.58
C PRO A 37 25.62 8.15 -9.72
N GLN A 38 25.25 7.56 -10.85
CA GLN A 38 24.09 6.70 -10.95
C GLN A 38 24.36 5.51 -10.03
N ALA A 39 24.45 5.75 -8.73
CA ALA A 39 24.13 4.76 -7.73
C ALA A 39 22.65 4.53 -7.93
N ALA A 40 22.35 3.69 -8.92
CA ALA A 40 21.09 3.05 -9.09
C ALA A 40 20.65 2.67 -7.68
N LEU A 41 19.55 3.27 -7.24
CA LEU A 41 18.71 2.71 -6.21
C LEU A 41 18.19 1.38 -6.75
N ALA A 42 19.08 0.40 -6.92
CA ALA A 42 18.75 -0.99 -6.81
C ALA A 42 18.35 -1.14 -5.34
N GLN A 43 17.10 -0.77 -5.03
CA GLN A 43 16.43 -1.27 -3.86
C GLN A 43 16.61 -2.78 -3.97
N LYS A 44 17.52 -3.31 -3.15
CA LYS A 44 17.68 -4.74 -2.99
C LYS A 44 16.29 -5.24 -2.63
N ALA A 45 15.60 -5.81 -3.61
CA ALA A 45 14.35 -6.50 -3.38
C ALA A 45 14.74 -7.63 -2.45
N ASP A 46 14.52 -7.41 -1.16
CA ASP A 46 14.71 -8.41 -0.14
C ASP A 46 13.70 -9.50 -0.50
N ASN A 47 14.20 -10.54 -1.18
CA ASN A 47 13.49 -11.77 -1.55
C ASN A 47 13.18 -12.59 -0.29
N VAL A 48 12.64 -11.92 0.73
CA VAL A 48 12.18 -12.49 1.97
C VAL A 48 10.95 -13.30 1.63
N LEU A 49 11.13 -14.60 1.80
CA LEU A 49 10.08 -15.59 1.68
C LEU A 49 9.10 -15.38 2.84
N GLU A 50 7.83 -15.19 2.51
CA GLU A 50 6.76 -15.03 3.49
C GLU A 50 5.75 -16.16 3.33
N THR A 51 5.39 -16.81 4.45
CA THR A 51 4.36 -17.85 4.45
C THR A 51 3.00 -17.21 4.66
N CYS A 52 2.11 -17.35 3.67
CA CYS A 52 0.72 -16.95 3.79
C CYS A 52 -0.19 -18.17 3.94
N GLU A 53 -1.25 -18.03 4.74
CA GLU A 53 -2.23 -19.10 4.93
C GLU A 53 -3.63 -18.53 5.18
N ILE A 54 -4.63 -19.18 4.60
CA ILE A 54 -6.04 -19.01 4.92
C ILE A 54 -6.67 -20.37 5.20
N ARG A 55 -7.54 -20.40 6.22
CA ARG A 55 -8.40 -21.55 6.52
C ARG A 55 -9.85 -21.16 6.31
N ILE A 56 -10.57 -21.98 5.58
CA ILE A 56 -12.01 -21.82 5.33
C ILE A 56 -12.74 -23.07 5.80
N GLY A 57 -14.06 -23.00 5.95
CA GLY A 57 -14.81 -24.19 6.35
C GLY A 57 -16.30 -24.14 6.11
N ARG A 58 -16.89 -25.33 6.22
CA ARG A 58 -18.30 -25.63 6.09
C ARG A 58 -18.60 -26.97 6.76
N ASP A 59 -19.77 -27.09 7.39
CA ASP A 59 -20.28 -28.34 7.97
C ASP A 59 -19.25 -29.07 8.85
N GLY A 60 -18.59 -28.32 9.73
CA GLY A 60 -17.53 -28.83 10.61
C GLY A 60 -16.17 -29.03 9.94
N LYS A 61 -16.11 -29.20 8.62
CA LYS A 61 -14.87 -29.36 7.84
C LYS A 61 -14.09 -28.05 7.74
N THR A 62 -12.78 -28.20 7.57
CA THR A 62 -11.83 -27.09 7.39
C THR A 62 -10.88 -27.44 6.25
N TRP A 63 -10.72 -26.51 5.30
CA TRP A 63 -9.73 -26.59 4.24
C TRP A 63 -8.67 -25.52 4.45
N ARG A 64 -7.42 -25.88 4.17
CA ARG A 64 -6.25 -25.03 4.35
C ARG A 64 -5.64 -24.73 2.99
N PHE A 65 -5.42 -23.45 2.72
CA PHE A 65 -4.73 -22.96 1.53
C PHE A 65 -3.54 -22.13 1.99
N SER A 66 -2.34 -22.54 1.61
CA SER A 66 -1.10 -21.91 2.07
C SER A 66 0.01 -22.09 1.07
N GLY A 67 0.99 -21.20 1.11
CA GLY A 67 2.20 -21.30 0.33
C GLY A 67 3.19 -20.21 0.71
N TYR A 68 4.34 -20.24 0.05
CA TYR A 68 5.36 -19.23 0.18
C TYR A 68 5.23 -18.22 -0.94
N VAL A 69 5.35 -16.94 -0.61
CA VAL A 69 5.36 -15.82 -1.57
C VAL A 69 6.61 -14.98 -1.35
N ASN A 70 7.10 -14.37 -2.41
CA ASN A 70 8.20 -13.41 -2.38
C ASN A 70 7.93 -12.28 -3.38
N ASP A 71 8.90 -11.40 -3.62
CA ASP A 71 8.68 -10.25 -4.51
C ASP A 71 8.61 -10.65 -5.99
N LEU A 72 9.19 -11.80 -6.36
CA LEU A 72 9.15 -12.36 -7.72
C LEU A 72 7.86 -13.14 -7.99
N GLN A 73 7.31 -13.78 -6.96
CA GLN A 73 6.05 -14.53 -6.98
C GLN A 73 5.18 -14.05 -5.82
N PRO A 74 4.57 -12.86 -5.95
CA PRO A 74 3.85 -12.23 -4.84
C PRO A 74 2.46 -12.82 -4.62
N ARG A 75 2.00 -13.77 -5.46
CA ARG A 75 0.63 -14.25 -5.46
C ARG A 75 0.53 -15.77 -5.48
N LEU A 76 -0.43 -16.29 -4.73
CA LEU A 76 -0.91 -17.67 -4.81
C LEU A 76 -2.35 -17.66 -5.30
N LEU A 77 -2.67 -18.56 -6.22
CA LEU A 77 -3.99 -18.65 -6.84
C LEU A 77 -4.57 -20.04 -6.55
N PHE A 78 -5.79 -20.07 -6.01
CA PHE A 78 -6.52 -21.29 -5.72
C PHE A 78 -7.91 -21.20 -6.37
N SER A 79 -8.11 -21.94 -7.46
CA SER A 79 -9.42 -22.12 -8.11
C SER A 79 -10.13 -23.36 -7.55
N ASP A 80 -11.42 -23.49 -7.88
CA ASP A 80 -12.23 -24.67 -7.56
C ASP A 80 -12.20 -25.08 -6.08
N VAL A 81 -12.10 -24.07 -5.22
CA VAL A 81 -12.07 -24.24 -3.78
C VAL A 81 -13.43 -24.81 -3.31
N PRO A 82 -13.45 -25.78 -2.38
CA PRO A 82 -14.68 -26.32 -1.84
C PRO A 82 -15.60 -25.21 -1.33
N ALA A 83 -16.86 -25.24 -1.78
CA ALA A 83 -17.84 -24.22 -1.49
C ALA A 83 -18.02 -24.02 0.02
N SER A 84 -17.41 -22.97 0.56
CA SER A 84 -17.27 -22.74 2.00
C SER A 84 -18.02 -21.52 2.48
N ASP A 85 -18.64 -21.58 3.65
CA ASP A 85 -19.46 -20.48 4.20
C ASP A 85 -18.67 -19.58 5.17
N PHE A 86 -17.55 -20.08 5.70
CA PHE A 86 -16.78 -19.40 6.75
C PHE A 86 -15.32 -19.21 6.39
N ILE A 87 -14.78 -18.06 6.75
CA ILE A 87 -13.34 -17.84 6.92
C ILE A 87 -13.02 -18.08 8.39
N ARG A 88 -12.10 -19.00 8.67
CA ARG A 88 -11.74 -19.39 10.05
C ARG A 88 -10.52 -18.65 10.57
N SER A 89 -9.50 -18.46 9.74
CA SER A 89 -8.27 -17.77 10.11
C SER A 89 -7.50 -17.32 8.87
N THR A 90 -6.72 -16.26 9.02
CA THR A 90 -5.72 -15.80 8.05
C THR A 90 -4.38 -15.59 8.78
N ARG A 91 -3.26 -15.86 8.10
CA ARG A 91 -1.91 -15.76 8.67
C ARG A 91 -0.90 -15.33 7.61
N GLY A 92 0.15 -14.64 8.04
CA GLY A 92 1.18 -14.06 7.18
C GLY A 92 0.82 -12.64 6.80
N SER A 93 1.76 -11.79 6.42
CA SER A 93 1.45 -10.40 6.07
C SER A 93 1.01 -10.30 4.61
N CYS A 94 -0.19 -10.81 4.38
CA CYS A 94 -0.76 -10.99 3.06
C CYS A 94 -2.18 -10.44 3.05
N THR A 95 -2.66 -10.07 1.87
CA THR A 95 -4.09 -9.85 1.62
C THR A 95 -4.67 -11.11 1.00
N PHE A 96 -5.96 -11.34 1.27
CA PHE A 96 -6.67 -12.52 0.78
C PHE A 96 -7.94 -12.05 0.09
N ASP A 97 -7.95 -12.11 -1.23
CA ASP A 97 -9.14 -11.85 -2.02
C ASP A 97 -9.88 -13.18 -2.16
N ILE A 98 -11.12 -13.21 -1.71
CA ILE A 98 -11.99 -14.38 -1.84
C ILE A 98 -13.14 -14.05 -2.79
N PHE A 99 -13.53 -15.04 -3.60
CA PHE A 99 -14.53 -14.86 -4.65
C PHE A 99 -15.63 -15.92 -4.53
N ASN A 100 -16.84 -15.58 -4.99
CA ASN A 100 -17.97 -16.50 -5.01
C ASN A 100 -18.04 -17.40 -6.26
N GLU A 101 -17.13 -17.23 -7.21
CA GLU A 101 -16.99 -18.05 -8.43
C GLU A 101 -15.61 -18.72 -8.51
N THR A 102 -15.50 -19.78 -9.30
CA THR A 102 -14.30 -20.64 -9.39
C THR A 102 -13.15 -20.02 -10.18
N SER A 103 -13.44 -19.07 -11.07
CA SER A 103 -12.47 -18.40 -11.95
C SER A 103 -12.19 -16.96 -11.53
N TYR A 104 -12.15 -16.68 -10.23
CA TYR A 104 -11.88 -15.34 -9.67
C TYR A 104 -12.87 -14.26 -10.13
N GLY A 105 -14.08 -14.67 -10.50
CA GLY A 105 -15.17 -13.81 -10.96
C GLY A 105 -16.20 -13.48 -9.88
N GLY A 106 -17.25 -12.77 -10.29
CA GLY A 106 -18.41 -12.48 -9.47
C GLY A 106 -18.15 -11.50 -8.32
N ARG A 107 -18.77 -11.78 -7.18
CA ARG A 107 -18.65 -11.01 -5.94
C ARG A 107 -17.36 -11.39 -5.22
N HIS A 108 -16.69 -10.40 -4.64
CA HIS A 108 -15.47 -10.63 -3.88
C HIS A 108 -15.44 -9.82 -2.59
N VAL A 109 -14.58 -10.21 -1.66
CA VAL A 109 -14.18 -9.35 -0.54
C VAL A 109 -12.69 -9.56 -0.27
N THR A 110 -12.01 -8.48 0.09
CA THR A 110 -10.61 -8.53 0.50
C THR A 110 -10.51 -8.64 2.01
N LEU A 111 -9.79 -9.65 2.47
CA LEU A 111 -9.47 -9.88 3.87
C LEU A 111 -8.02 -9.46 4.14
N GLY A 112 -7.83 -8.90 5.33
CA GLY A 112 -6.51 -8.77 5.94
C GLY A 112 -6.08 -10.04 6.66
N THR A 113 -5.02 -9.92 7.43
CA THR A 113 -4.41 -11.01 8.19
C THR A 113 -4.79 -11.01 9.67
N ASP A 114 -4.32 -12.02 10.39
CA ASP A 114 -4.51 -12.24 11.83
C ASP A 114 -5.99 -12.22 12.25
N LEU A 115 -6.85 -12.82 11.42
CA LEU A 115 -8.27 -12.96 11.74
C LEU A 115 -8.43 -13.72 13.07
N SER A 116 -8.89 -13.02 14.10
CA SER A 116 -8.89 -13.55 15.46
C SER A 116 -10.00 -14.57 15.75
N LYS A 117 -11.08 -14.56 14.96
CA LYS A 117 -12.25 -15.42 15.10
C LYS A 117 -12.90 -15.61 13.73
N ARG A 118 -13.62 -16.72 13.55
CA ARG A 118 -14.30 -17.00 12.29
C ARG A 118 -15.32 -15.92 11.93
N ILE A 119 -15.49 -15.66 10.63
CA ILE A 119 -16.53 -14.81 10.05
C ILE A 119 -17.21 -15.52 8.89
N ARG A 120 -18.43 -15.11 8.54
CA ARG A 120 -19.09 -15.58 7.31
C ARG A 120 -18.42 -14.95 6.10
N ALA A 121 -18.36 -15.70 5.00
CA ALA A 121 -17.88 -15.20 3.73
C ALA A 121 -18.87 -14.20 3.12
N GLY A 122 -18.34 -13.12 2.55
CA GLY A 122 -19.10 -12.02 1.96
C GLY A 122 -19.01 -10.69 2.72
N THR A 123 -19.84 -9.73 2.34
CA THR A 123 -19.77 -8.34 2.82
C THR A 123 -20.41 -8.15 4.19
N GLY A 124 -21.19 -9.12 4.67
CA GLY A 124 -21.79 -9.11 6.01
C GLY A 124 -20.79 -9.26 7.17
N GLY A 125 -19.60 -9.82 6.92
CA GLY A 125 -18.50 -9.86 7.89
C GLY A 125 -18.89 -10.31 9.30
N VAL A 126 -18.69 -9.43 10.29
CA VAL A 126 -18.85 -9.74 11.73
C VAL A 126 -20.27 -9.50 12.25
N ASP A 127 -21.12 -8.81 11.48
CA ASP A 127 -22.44 -8.37 11.91
C ASP A 127 -23.60 -9.04 11.15
N GLY A 128 -23.31 -9.72 10.04
CA GLY A 128 -24.29 -10.46 9.25
C GLY A 128 -25.27 -9.58 8.46
N SER A 129 -25.11 -8.26 8.44
CA SER A 129 -26.03 -7.31 7.79
C SER A 129 -25.55 -6.89 6.40
N GLY A 130 -25.03 -7.86 5.65
CA GLY A 130 -24.63 -7.75 4.27
C GLY A 130 -24.70 -9.13 3.63
N ASP A 131 -24.45 -9.19 2.33
CA ASP A 131 -24.61 -10.43 1.60
C ASP A 131 -23.57 -11.46 2.05
N THR A 132 -24.07 -12.65 2.34
CA THR A 132 -23.22 -13.83 2.59
C THR A 132 -23.31 -14.77 1.40
N TRP A 133 -22.17 -15.31 0.99
CA TRP A 133 -22.07 -16.20 -0.16
C TRP A 133 -20.98 -17.25 0.08
N ARG A 134 -20.87 -18.23 -0.81
CA ARG A 134 -19.90 -19.33 -0.67
C ARG A 134 -18.61 -19.02 -1.40
N ILE A 135 -17.48 -19.24 -0.75
CA ILE A 135 -16.15 -19.09 -1.34
C ILE A 135 -15.92 -20.19 -2.37
N ARG A 136 -15.42 -19.82 -3.55
CA ARG A 136 -15.15 -20.73 -4.67
C ARG A 136 -13.75 -20.54 -5.29
N SER A 137 -13.12 -19.39 -5.10
CA SER A 137 -11.70 -19.19 -5.42
C SER A 137 -11.06 -18.17 -4.49
N ILE A 138 -9.74 -18.21 -4.39
CA ILE A 138 -8.94 -17.42 -3.46
C ILE A 138 -7.67 -16.94 -4.17
N ILE A 139 -7.35 -15.67 -4.00
CA ILE A 139 -6.04 -15.10 -4.33
C ILE A 139 -5.40 -14.63 -3.04
N ILE A 140 -4.16 -15.05 -2.80
CA ILE A 140 -3.36 -14.60 -1.66
C ILE A 140 -2.22 -13.75 -2.20
N THR A 141 -2.08 -12.51 -1.74
CA THR A 141 -1.07 -11.58 -2.23
C THR A 141 -0.16 -11.11 -1.10
N LYS A 142 1.17 -11.19 -1.28
CA LYS A 142 2.17 -10.65 -0.35
C LYS A 142 1.98 -9.14 -0.20
N VAL A 143 2.01 -8.63 1.03
CA VAL A 143 2.13 -7.18 1.24
C VAL A 143 3.59 -6.79 1.38
N THR A 144 4.09 -6.00 0.42
CA THR A 144 5.44 -5.45 0.42
C THR A 144 5.50 -4.12 1.17
N GLY A 145 6.65 -3.79 1.76
CA GLY A 145 6.92 -2.46 2.31
C GLY A 145 5.94 -1.96 3.37
N LYS A 146 5.46 -2.84 4.27
CA LYS A 146 4.43 -2.68 5.33
C LYS A 146 4.56 -1.41 6.20
N GLN A 147 4.37 -0.24 5.62
CA GLN A 147 4.63 1.05 6.25
C GLN A 147 3.53 1.40 7.25
N CYS A 148 2.28 1.25 6.83
CA CYS A 148 1.13 1.47 7.68
C CYS A 148 0.41 0.18 7.98
N LYS A 149 -0.14 0.12 9.18
CA LYS A 149 -0.94 -0.97 9.71
C LYS A 149 -2.22 -0.40 10.28
N ILE A 150 -3.37 -0.93 9.86
CA ILE A 150 -4.66 -0.67 10.49
C ILE A 150 -5.22 -1.97 11.03
N ARG A 151 -5.75 -1.92 12.25
CA ARG A 151 -6.53 -3.04 12.81
C ARG A 151 -7.97 -2.61 12.96
N ILE A 152 -8.86 -3.30 12.27
CA ILE A 152 -10.31 -3.13 12.36
C ILE A 152 -10.95 -4.41 12.91
N GLY A 153 -12.16 -4.31 13.42
CA GLY A 153 -12.84 -5.43 14.07
C GLY A 153 -14.29 -5.12 14.42
N GLY A 154 -14.89 -5.98 15.22
CA GLY A 154 -16.27 -5.86 15.70
C GLY A 154 -16.74 -7.21 16.24
N ASN A 155 -17.67 -7.22 17.21
CA ASN A 155 -18.24 -8.45 17.77
C ASN A 155 -17.17 -9.48 18.24
N GLY A 156 -16.06 -8.99 18.80
CA GLY A 156 -14.94 -9.82 19.27
C GLY A 156 -14.03 -10.38 18.17
N VAL A 157 -14.28 -10.05 16.90
CA VAL A 157 -13.41 -10.34 15.74
C VAL A 157 -12.50 -9.15 15.50
N ARG A 158 -11.25 -9.41 15.09
CA ARG A 158 -10.27 -8.40 14.68
C ARG A 158 -9.48 -8.91 13.49
N MET A 159 -9.08 -7.99 12.63
CA MET A 159 -8.28 -8.26 11.44
C MET A 159 -7.33 -7.09 11.18
N THR A 160 -6.17 -7.41 10.64
CA THR A 160 -5.08 -6.46 10.37
C THR A 160 -4.92 -6.27 8.87
N TYR A 161 -4.82 -5.02 8.43
CA TYR A 161 -4.48 -4.67 7.06
C TYR A 161 -3.21 -3.82 7.04
N TYR A 162 -2.49 -3.89 5.94
CA TYR A 162 -1.23 -3.19 5.73
C TYR A 162 -1.28 -2.40 4.43
N SER A 163 -0.61 -1.24 4.41
CA SER A 163 -0.28 -0.54 3.16
C SER A 163 1.16 -0.78 2.78
N SER A 164 1.44 -0.61 1.49
CA SER A 164 2.81 -0.65 0.98
C SER A 164 3.46 0.73 1.03
N ARG A 165 4.79 0.74 1.00
CA ARG A 165 5.62 1.95 0.96
C ARG A 165 5.38 2.78 -0.31
N ALA A 166 5.08 2.09 -1.41
CA ALA A 166 4.97 2.67 -2.74
C ALA A 166 3.54 3.11 -3.07
N ASN A 167 2.53 2.48 -2.47
CA ASN A 167 1.12 2.69 -2.82
C ASN A 167 0.20 2.58 -1.60
N ALA A 168 -0.79 3.47 -1.60
CA ALA A 168 -2.00 3.38 -0.79
C ALA A 168 -2.60 1.97 -0.88
N ALA A 169 -2.95 1.36 0.27
CA ALA A 169 -3.83 0.20 0.26
C ALA A 169 -5.27 0.69 0.12
N VAL A 170 -5.79 0.63 -1.11
CA VAL A 170 -7.18 0.93 -1.42
C VAL A 170 -7.95 -0.38 -1.47
N LEU A 171 -8.78 -0.62 -0.47
CA LEU A 171 -9.63 -1.80 -0.39
C LEU A 171 -11.08 -1.39 -0.61
N SER A 172 -11.62 -1.75 -1.77
CA SER A 172 -12.95 -1.38 -2.22
C SER A 172 -14.07 -2.14 -1.52
N GLU A 173 -13.81 -3.38 -1.14
CA GLU A 173 -14.76 -4.23 -0.43
C GLU A 173 -14.04 -5.06 0.64
N THR A 174 -14.39 -4.80 1.90
CA THR A 174 -13.94 -5.57 3.05
C THR A 174 -15.17 -6.10 3.80
N PRO A 175 -15.05 -7.21 4.55
CA PRO A 175 -16.14 -7.64 5.39
C PRO A 175 -16.51 -6.53 6.37
N ALA A 176 -17.80 -6.33 6.63
CA ALA A 176 -18.24 -5.30 7.54
C ALA A 176 -17.62 -5.48 8.95
N MET A 177 -17.00 -4.41 9.45
CA MET A 177 -16.31 -4.35 10.76
C MET A 177 -16.79 -3.10 11.52
N ASN A 178 -17.30 -3.25 12.74
CA ASN A 178 -17.94 -2.17 13.51
C ASN A 178 -17.02 -1.37 14.44
N ARG A 179 -15.71 -1.55 14.30
CA ARG A 179 -14.71 -0.98 15.20
C ARG A 179 -13.41 -0.74 14.47
N ILE A 180 -12.92 0.49 14.53
CA ILE A 180 -11.51 0.80 14.28
C ILE A 180 -10.78 0.58 15.60
N SER A 181 -9.66 -0.15 15.59
CA SER A 181 -8.86 -0.38 16.81
C SER A 181 -7.71 0.60 16.89
N TYR A 182 -6.84 0.60 15.88
CA TYR A 182 -5.69 1.50 15.81
C TYR A 182 -5.15 1.61 14.39
N ILE A 183 -4.37 2.67 14.18
CA ILE A 183 -3.50 2.87 13.02
C ILE A 183 -2.07 3.07 13.54
N LYS A 184 -1.11 2.40 12.92
CA LYS A 184 0.31 2.45 13.30
C LYS A 184 1.20 2.55 12.07
N GLY A 185 2.27 3.32 12.17
CA GLY A 185 3.34 3.50 11.19
C GLY A 185 3.82 4.96 11.20
N SER A 186 4.76 5.38 10.36
CA SER A 186 5.11 6.82 10.24
C SER A 186 4.23 7.48 9.19
N GLY A 187 3.66 8.64 9.50
CA GLY A 187 2.83 9.43 8.57
C GLY A 187 1.55 8.74 8.12
N CYS A 188 1.02 7.77 8.87
CA CYS A 188 -0.12 6.98 8.40
C CYS A 188 -1.44 7.71 8.53
N LYS A 189 -2.22 7.68 7.44
CA LYS A 189 -3.60 8.18 7.36
C LYS A 189 -4.48 7.08 6.79
N ALA A 190 -5.61 6.84 7.43
CA ALA A 190 -6.67 6.05 6.84
C ALA A 190 -7.89 6.93 6.55
N ILE A 191 -8.52 6.67 5.40
CA ILE A 191 -9.83 7.20 5.05
C ILE A 191 -10.77 6.02 4.93
N LEU A 192 -11.72 5.92 5.86
CA LEU A 192 -12.59 4.77 6.05
C LEU A 192 -14.01 5.12 5.64
N PHE A 193 -14.73 4.17 5.06
CA PHE A 193 -16.08 4.36 4.56
C PHE A 193 -17.01 3.25 5.03
N ASN A 194 -18.26 3.62 5.28
CA ASN A 194 -19.32 2.70 5.67
C ASN A 194 -20.06 2.01 4.52
N SER A 195 -19.54 2.17 3.32
CA SER A 195 -20.06 1.58 2.09
C SER A 195 -18.91 1.27 1.15
N SER A 196 -19.17 0.56 0.05
CA SER A 196 -18.19 0.37 -1.03
C SER A 196 -17.90 1.71 -1.70
N PHE A 197 -16.69 1.92 -2.22
CA PHE A 197 -16.32 3.13 -2.97
C PHE A 197 -17.27 3.43 -4.15
N SER A 198 -17.94 2.39 -4.68
CA SER A 198 -18.87 2.47 -5.80
C SER A 198 -20.27 3.02 -5.48
N SER A 199 -20.61 3.23 -4.20
CA SER A 199 -22.02 3.43 -3.78
C SER A 199 -22.48 4.88 -3.56
N GLY A 200 -21.62 5.88 -3.77
CA GLY A 200 -21.98 7.31 -3.87
C GLY A 200 -22.52 8.01 -2.59
N ARG A 201 -23.00 7.27 -1.58
CA ARG A 201 -23.42 7.80 -0.27
C ARG A 201 -22.64 7.11 0.84
N SER A 202 -21.47 7.66 1.18
CA SER A 202 -20.62 7.11 2.23
C SER A 202 -20.42 8.12 3.37
N LYS A 203 -20.54 7.64 4.61
CA LYS A 203 -19.97 8.36 5.76
C LYS A 203 -18.47 8.10 5.71
N GLU A 204 -17.69 9.17 5.58
CA GLU A 204 -16.23 9.14 5.64
C GLU A 204 -15.76 9.33 7.07
N LYS A 205 -14.74 8.58 7.48
CA LYS A 205 -13.98 8.87 8.69
C LYS A 205 -12.48 8.89 8.40
N ARG A 206 -11.83 9.97 8.83
CA ARG A 206 -10.37 10.10 8.81
C ARG A 206 -9.81 9.64 10.15
N ALA A 207 -8.78 8.83 10.10
CA ALA A 207 -8.08 8.35 11.27
C ALA A 207 -6.57 8.45 11.04
N PHE A 208 -5.84 8.85 12.08
CA PHE A 208 -4.40 9.16 12.03
C PHE A 208 -3.64 8.24 12.97
N ASN A 209 -2.31 8.31 13.03
CA ASN A 209 -1.53 7.47 13.94
C ASN A 209 -2.03 7.48 15.39
N GLY A 210 -2.19 6.30 15.99
CA GLY A 210 -2.60 6.11 17.38
C GLY A 210 -3.80 5.17 17.56
N PRO A 211 -4.26 4.98 18.81
CA PRO A 211 -5.52 4.30 19.09
C PRO A 211 -6.67 5.13 18.51
N ASN A 212 -7.33 4.61 17.48
CA ASN A 212 -8.51 5.24 16.88
C ASN A 212 -9.71 4.40 17.22
N TYR A 213 -9.99 4.27 18.52
CA TYR A 213 -11.13 3.47 18.91
C TYR A 213 -12.42 4.20 18.57
N ASP A 214 -13.16 3.64 17.62
CA ASP A 214 -14.51 4.08 17.31
C ASP A 214 -15.45 2.87 17.32
N PRO A 215 -16.17 2.64 18.42
CA PRO A 215 -17.29 1.72 18.44
C PRO A 215 -18.49 2.37 17.73
N GLY A 216 -18.88 1.82 16.59
CA GLY A 216 -20.10 2.25 15.87
C GLY A 216 -19.84 2.72 14.44
N PHE A 217 -18.61 3.13 14.11
CA PHE A 217 -18.25 3.30 12.71
C PHE A 217 -18.05 1.94 12.03
N ARG A 218 -18.96 1.63 11.12
CA ARG A 218 -18.93 0.41 10.32
C ARG A 218 -18.03 0.62 9.12
N VAL A 219 -16.89 -0.05 9.07
CA VAL A 219 -15.97 -0.03 7.94
C VAL A 219 -16.38 -1.11 6.95
N ARG A 220 -16.52 -0.71 5.67
CA ARG A 220 -16.76 -1.62 4.53
C ARG A 220 -15.76 -1.41 3.40
N SER A 221 -15.16 -0.23 3.29
CA SER A 221 -14.06 0.05 2.39
C SER A 221 -13.14 1.10 3.01
N PHE A 222 -11.88 1.18 2.57
CA PHE A 222 -10.96 2.21 3.03
C PHE A 222 -9.75 2.40 2.13
N SER A 223 -9.11 3.57 2.25
CA SER A 223 -7.73 3.82 1.83
C SER A 223 -6.84 3.88 3.07
N LEU A 224 -5.63 3.33 2.99
CA LEU A 224 -4.59 3.45 4.00
C LEU A 224 -3.29 3.89 3.33
N ASP A 225 -2.84 5.08 3.68
CA ASP A 225 -1.73 5.78 3.04
C ASP A 225 -0.66 6.11 4.07
N GLY A 226 0.61 6.03 3.67
CA GLY A 226 1.74 6.54 4.45
C GLY A 226 2.29 7.80 3.79
N PHE A 227 2.27 8.93 4.51
CA PHE A 227 2.96 10.15 4.10
C PHE A 227 4.43 10.06 4.54
N TRP A 228 5.31 10.60 3.69
CA TRP A 228 6.75 10.76 3.94
C TRP A 228 7.04 12.16 4.44
#